data_AF-A0AAU5KTK1-F1
#
_entry.id   AF-A0AAU5KTK1-F1
#
_cell.length_a   1.000
_cell.length_b   1.000
_cell.length_c   1.000
_cell.angle_alpha   90.00
_cell.angle_beta   90.00
_cell.angle_gamma   90.00
#
_symmetry.space_group_name_H-M   'P 1'
#
loop_
_entity.id
_entity.type
_entity.pdbx_description
1 polymer ?
#
loop_
_entity_poly.entity_id
_entity_poly.type
_entity_poly.pdbx_seq_one_letter_code
_entity_poly.pdbx_strand_id
1 'polypeptide(L)'
;MHRPSRPEDLDHGDRVWARAVAFALLEAAHGNPEGYWLDEHGVWCDATGGSYWWRVTRCEGGGVVFCGQDSDGSRTHVDGRQIDFLAGGPSWLPWEALREDAEGNLFGFVYWWQAGAWHRIPYPESLDDDGLSGAAGWLGSEAEFADEAAELAAVRPADAAAFTDALARFVRHAEARTVDAAVVADLLAAAGPEHEDRRPLLLKPALDVAERAGITRPAGLG
;
A
#
# COMPACT_ATOMS: atom_id res chain seq x y z
N MET A 1 14.64 0.16 7.59
CA MET A 1 14.37 -1.18 7.03
C MET A 1 15.67 -1.89 6.71
N HIS A 2 15.73 -3.22 6.83
CA HIS A 2 16.91 -4.00 6.45
C HIS A 2 17.04 -4.11 4.91
N ARG A 3 18.22 -4.55 4.45
CA ARG A 3 18.49 -4.90 3.04
C ARG A 3 19.21 -6.27 2.99
N PRO A 4 18.57 -7.33 2.46
CA PRO A 4 17.17 -7.38 2.04
C PRO A 4 16.21 -7.20 3.24
N SER A 5 14.99 -6.78 2.95
CA SER A 5 13.99 -6.49 4.00
C SER A 5 13.59 -7.75 4.77
N ARG A 6 13.12 -7.56 6.01
CA ARG A 6 12.69 -8.66 6.90
C ARG A 6 11.23 -8.51 7.30
N PRO A 7 10.52 -9.60 7.62
CA PRO A 7 9.15 -9.52 8.08
C PRO A 7 8.92 -8.56 9.26
N GLU A 8 9.86 -8.50 10.20
CA GLU A 8 9.79 -7.60 11.35
C GLU A 8 10.00 -6.11 11.01
N ASP A 9 10.40 -5.78 9.79
CA ASP A 9 10.47 -4.40 9.33
C ASP A 9 9.09 -3.82 8.99
N LEU A 10 8.07 -4.65 8.77
CA LEU A 10 6.75 -4.24 8.29
C LEU A 10 5.77 -4.04 9.46
N ASP A 11 4.94 -3.01 9.36
CA ASP A 11 3.89 -2.69 10.34
C ASP A 11 2.70 -3.67 10.24
N HIS A 12 1.76 -3.64 11.18
CA HIS A 12 0.63 -4.59 11.24
C HIS A 12 -0.17 -4.68 9.93
N GLY A 13 -0.64 -5.87 9.55
CA GLY A 13 -1.34 -6.10 8.27
C GLY A 13 -2.53 -5.17 8.01
N ASP A 14 -3.38 -4.94 9.01
CA ASP A 14 -4.50 -3.98 8.89
C ASP A 14 -4.04 -2.53 8.67
N ARG A 15 -2.90 -2.16 9.23
CA ARG A 15 -2.30 -0.83 9.06
C ARG A 15 -1.74 -0.66 7.66
N VAL A 16 -1.02 -1.66 7.17
CA VAL A 16 -0.53 -1.69 5.78
C VAL A 16 -1.69 -1.57 4.79
N TRP A 17 -2.78 -2.32 5.01
CA TRP A 17 -4.00 -2.17 4.21
C TRP A 17 -4.57 -0.75 4.28
N ALA A 18 -4.73 -0.18 5.48
CA ALA A 18 -5.24 1.17 5.66
C ALA A 18 -4.39 2.24 4.96
N ARG A 19 -3.05 2.11 5.02
CA ARG A 19 -2.10 2.99 4.31
C ARG A 19 -2.24 2.89 2.81
N ALA A 20 -2.27 1.67 2.26
CA ALA A 20 -2.45 1.46 0.83
C ALA A 20 -3.78 2.07 0.33
N VAL A 21 -4.87 1.87 1.07
CA VAL A 21 -6.17 2.46 0.73
C VAL A 21 -6.13 3.99 0.78
N ALA A 22 -5.36 4.59 1.70
CA ALA A 22 -5.18 6.04 1.74
C ALA A 22 -4.55 6.56 0.43
N PHE A 23 -3.55 5.88 -0.13
CA PHE A 23 -2.96 6.27 -1.42
C PHE A 23 -3.98 6.21 -2.55
N ALA A 24 -4.67 5.07 -2.73
CA ALA A 24 -5.69 4.93 -3.77
C ALA A 24 -6.85 5.94 -3.60
N LEU A 25 -7.20 6.27 -2.36
CA LEU A 25 -8.24 7.26 -2.05
C LEU A 25 -7.82 8.67 -2.43
N LEU A 26 -6.59 9.08 -2.07
CA LEU A 26 -6.04 10.39 -2.42
C LEU A 26 -5.90 10.53 -3.94
N GLU A 27 -5.47 9.48 -4.61
CA GLU A 27 -5.39 9.44 -6.08
C GLU A 27 -6.78 9.57 -6.73
N ALA A 28 -7.76 8.81 -6.25
CA ALA A 28 -9.14 8.92 -6.73
C ALA A 28 -9.72 10.33 -6.49
N ALA A 29 -9.34 10.99 -5.38
CA ALA A 29 -9.77 12.34 -5.08
C ALA A 29 -9.23 13.37 -6.11
N HIS A 30 -8.08 13.13 -6.73
CA HIS A 30 -7.58 13.97 -7.84
C HIS A 30 -8.37 13.76 -9.14
N GLY A 31 -9.11 12.66 -9.26
CA GLY A 31 -9.95 12.35 -10.42
C GLY A 31 -9.19 11.76 -11.62
N ASN A 32 -7.92 11.39 -11.45
CA ASN A 32 -7.13 10.70 -12.48
C ASN A 32 -6.20 9.67 -11.83
N PRO A 33 -6.63 8.40 -11.71
CA PRO A 33 -5.81 7.36 -11.11
C PRO A 33 -4.69 6.92 -12.05
N GLU A 34 -3.50 7.48 -11.89
CA GLU A 34 -2.32 7.14 -12.71
C GLU A 34 -1.26 6.38 -11.90
N GLY A 35 -1.14 6.62 -10.59
CA GLY A 35 -0.15 5.98 -9.73
C GLY A 35 -0.70 4.92 -8.80
N TYR A 36 -1.91 5.12 -8.25
CA TYR A 36 -2.52 4.23 -7.26
C TYR A 36 -3.99 3.96 -7.55
N TRP A 37 -4.41 2.71 -7.53
CA TRP A 37 -5.83 2.38 -7.71
C TRP A 37 -6.26 1.16 -6.92
N LEU A 38 -7.56 1.09 -6.67
CA LEU A 38 -8.22 -0.07 -6.06
C LEU A 38 -9.02 -0.80 -7.14
N ASP A 39 -8.81 -2.11 -7.28
CA ASP A 39 -9.60 -3.03 -8.10
C ASP A 39 -10.14 -4.20 -7.26
N GLU A 40 -10.66 -5.24 -7.91
CA GLU A 40 -11.14 -6.46 -7.24
C GLU A 40 -10.04 -7.31 -6.56
N HIS A 41 -8.77 -7.08 -6.90
CA HIS A 41 -7.62 -7.83 -6.39
C HIS A 41 -6.86 -7.11 -5.29
N GLY A 42 -7.06 -5.79 -5.13
CA GLY A 42 -6.49 -5.03 -4.03
C GLY A 42 -6.11 -3.62 -4.43
N VAL A 43 -5.22 -3.02 -3.64
CA VAL A 43 -4.62 -1.73 -3.98
C VAL A 43 -3.36 -1.99 -4.78
N TRP A 44 -3.25 -1.34 -5.92
CA TRP A 44 -2.10 -1.37 -6.79
C TRP A 44 -1.37 -0.02 -6.77
N CYS A 45 -0.07 -0.12 -7.00
CA CYS A 45 0.77 0.97 -7.42
C CYS A 45 1.50 0.56 -8.69
N ASP A 46 1.40 1.41 -9.70
CA ASP A 46 2.28 1.42 -10.87
C ASP A 46 2.87 2.82 -10.91
N ALA A 47 4.07 2.98 -10.33
CA ALA A 47 4.62 4.29 -10.10
C ALA A 47 4.97 4.95 -11.43
N THR A 48 4.10 5.86 -11.89
CA THR A 48 4.33 6.74 -13.04
C THR A 48 5.49 7.70 -12.75
N GLY A 49 6.72 7.23 -12.96
CA GLY A 49 7.96 7.97 -12.73
C GLY A 49 9.02 7.20 -11.94
N GLY A 50 8.66 6.06 -11.34
CA GLY A 50 9.57 5.08 -10.77
C GLY A 50 9.76 3.87 -11.69
N SER A 51 10.63 2.97 -11.30
CA SER A 51 10.88 1.69 -11.98
C SER A 51 10.35 0.52 -11.14
N TYR A 52 9.28 0.77 -10.36
CA TYR A 52 8.70 -0.18 -9.41
C TYR A 52 7.18 -0.27 -9.51
N TRP A 53 6.66 -1.42 -9.06
CA TRP A 53 5.23 -1.65 -8.87
C TRP A 53 5.02 -2.42 -7.56
N TRP A 54 3.84 -2.29 -6.97
CA TRP A 54 3.43 -3.15 -5.86
C TRP A 54 1.93 -3.35 -5.80
N ARG A 55 1.50 -4.43 -5.13
CA ARG A 55 0.10 -4.74 -4.84
C ARG A 55 -0.06 -5.15 -3.38
N VAL A 56 -1.09 -4.62 -2.74
CA VAL A 56 -1.58 -5.04 -1.43
C VAL A 56 -2.93 -5.71 -1.62
N THR A 57 -3.03 -6.99 -1.33
CA THR A 57 -4.28 -7.77 -1.43
C THR A 57 -4.76 -8.15 -0.03
N ARG A 58 -6.03 -7.87 0.27
CA ARG A 58 -6.68 -8.36 1.49
C ARG A 58 -7.41 -9.66 1.17
N CYS A 59 -7.05 -10.74 1.85
CA CYS A 59 -7.62 -12.08 1.65
C CYS A 59 -8.72 -12.39 2.69
N GLU A 60 -9.52 -13.41 2.38
CA GLU A 60 -10.46 -13.98 3.35
C GLU A 60 -9.74 -14.43 4.63
N GLY A 61 -10.44 -14.37 5.77
CA GLY A 61 -9.86 -14.75 7.07
C GLY A 61 -8.86 -13.73 7.65
N GLY A 62 -8.73 -12.55 7.03
CA GLY A 62 -7.88 -11.47 7.55
C GLY A 62 -6.41 -11.56 7.15
N GLY A 63 -6.07 -12.43 6.19
CA GLY A 63 -4.75 -12.43 5.56
C GLY A 63 -4.53 -11.16 4.74
N VAL A 64 -3.28 -10.73 4.63
CA VAL A 64 -2.87 -9.65 3.73
C VAL A 64 -1.67 -10.14 2.95
N VAL A 65 -1.60 -9.87 1.65
CA VAL A 65 -0.45 -10.18 0.80
C VAL A 65 0.11 -8.88 0.26
N PHE A 66 1.41 -8.73 0.34
CA PHE A 66 2.15 -7.62 -0.27
C PHE A 66 3.17 -8.19 -1.25
N CYS A 67 3.08 -7.83 -2.52
CA CYS A 67 4.01 -8.27 -3.54
C CYS A 67 4.36 -7.15 -4.50
N GLY A 68 5.47 -7.27 -5.20
CA GLY A 68 5.92 -6.26 -6.14
C GLY A 68 7.38 -6.41 -6.50
N GLN A 69 7.91 -5.37 -7.12
CA GLN A 69 9.30 -5.30 -7.56
C GLN A 69 9.74 -3.84 -7.68
N ASP A 70 11.01 -3.60 -7.38
CA ASP A 70 11.76 -2.44 -7.84
C ASP A 70 12.72 -2.93 -8.91
N SER A 71 12.51 -2.61 -10.18
CA SER A 71 13.35 -3.17 -11.27
C SER A 71 14.80 -2.67 -11.23
N ASP A 72 15.06 -1.51 -10.61
CA ASP A 72 16.41 -0.99 -10.39
C ASP A 72 17.01 -1.48 -9.06
N GLY A 73 16.19 -1.73 -8.04
CA GLY A 73 16.61 -2.11 -6.69
C GLY A 73 16.62 -3.62 -6.38
N SER A 74 15.72 -4.40 -7.00
CA SER A 74 15.54 -5.83 -6.73
C SER A 74 16.64 -6.66 -7.39
N ARG A 75 17.58 -7.17 -6.59
CA ARG A 75 18.70 -8.03 -7.03
C ARG A 75 18.39 -9.51 -6.84
N THR A 76 17.24 -9.94 -7.31
CA THR A 76 16.60 -11.21 -6.93
C THR A 76 16.95 -12.41 -7.79
N HIS A 77 17.97 -12.26 -8.66
CA HIS A 77 18.57 -13.35 -9.39
C HIS A 77 19.85 -13.80 -8.67
N VAL A 78 19.84 -15.04 -8.17
CA VAL A 78 21.00 -15.67 -7.53
C VAL A 78 21.48 -16.80 -8.42
N ASP A 79 22.79 -16.82 -8.72
CA ASP A 79 23.42 -17.76 -9.64
C ASP A 79 22.72 -17.84 -11.02
N GLY A 80 22.23 -16.69 -11.50
CA GLY A 80 21.55 -16.57 -12.79
C GLY A 80 20.11 -17.11 -12.81
N ARG A 81 19.51 -17.38 -11.65
CA ARG A 81 18.13 -17.87 -11.51
C ARG A 81 17.33 -16.94 -10.62
N GLN A 82 16.08 -16.65 -11.02
CA GLN A 82 15.15 -15.95 -10.15
C GLN A 82 14.84 -16.82 -8.92
N ILE A 83 14.77 -16.18 -7.76
CA ILE A 83 14.27 -16.79 -6.52
C ILE A 83 12.80 -17.20 -6.71
N ASP A 84 12.43 -18.40 -6.27
CA ASP A 84 11.03 -18.83 -6.21
C ASP A 84 10.33 -18.24 -4.98
N PHE A 85 9.81 -17.03 -5.14
CA PHE A 85 9.12 -16.28 -4.08
C PHE A 85 7.85 -16.94 -3.54
N LEU A 86 7.33 -17.96 -4.24
CA LEU A 86 6.09 -18.64 -3.85
C LEU A 86 6.36 -19.97 -3.14
N ALA A 87 7.63 -20.38 -3.02
CA ALA A 87 8.02 -21.65 -2.43
C ALA A 87 7.48 -21.81 -0.98
N GLY A 88 6.59 -22.78 -0.77
CA GLY A 88 6.07 -23.10 0.57
C GLY A 88 5.07 -22.08 1.14
N GLY A 89 4.52 -21.18 0.30
CA GLY A 89 3.43 -20.30 0.72
C GLY A 89 2.18 -21.06 1.18
N PRO A 90 1.31 -20.46 2.00
CA PRO A 90 0.11 -21.12 2.49
C PRO A 90 -0.95 -21.30 1.37
N SER A 91 -1.82 -22.29 1.53
CA SER A 91 -2.82 -22.66 0.52
C SER A 91 -3.87 -21.59 0.23
N TRP A 92 -4.03 -20.61 1.14
CA TRP A 92 -5.01 -19.52 1.01
C TRP A 92 -4.49 -18.33 0.20
N LEU A 93 -3.19 -18.31 -0.16
CA LEU A 93 -2.65 -17.24 -1.02
C LEU A 93 -3.42 -17.16 -2.35
N PRO A 94 -3.47 -15.98 -2.99
CA PRO A 94 -4.06 -15.80 -4.31
C PRO A 94 -3.16 -16.41 -5.41
N TRP A 95 -3.07 -17.74 -5.41
CA TRP A 95 -2.09 -18.52 -6.19
C TRP A 95 -2.18 -18.31 -7.69
N GLU A 96 -3.37 -18.05 -8.24
CA GLU A 96 -3.54 -17.83 -9.67
C GLU A 96 -2.82 -16.55 -10.11
N ALA A 97 -3.18 -15.40 -9.51
CA ALA A 97 -2.54 -14.12 -9.78
C ALA A 97 -1.03 -14.14 -9.48
N LEU A 98 -0.63 -14.74 -8.34
CA LEU A 98 0.79 -14.79 -7.99
C LEU A 98 1.63 -15.63 -8.96
N ARG A 99 1.06 -16.70 -9.53
CA ARG A 99 1.79 -17.53 -10.51
C ARG A 99 1.96 -16.82 -11.84
N GLU A 100 0.94 -16.08 -12.29
CA GLU A 100 1.03 -15.25 -13.50
C GLU A 100 2.16 -14.21 -13.36
N ASP A 101 2.20 -13.49 -12.23
CA ASP A 101 3.27 -12.53 -11.92
C ASP A 101 4.67 -13.20 -11.87
N ALA A 102 4.75 -14.41 -11.29
CA ALA A 102 6.00 -15.18 -11.21
C ALA A 102 6.49 -15.65 -12.59
N GLU A 103 5.59 -16.13 -13.46
CA GLU A 103 5.91 -16.54 -14.84
C GLU A 103 6.47 -15.37 -15.66
N GLY A 104 6.03 -14.14 -15.37
CA GLY A 104 6.54 -12.91 -15.95
C GLY A 104 7.87 -12.41 -15.38
N ASN A 105 8.46 -13.09 -14.38
CA ASN A 105 9.67 -12.63 -13.65
C ASN A 105 9.47 -11.25 -12.98
N LEU A 106 8.26 -10.99 -12.46
CA LEU A 106 7.85 -9.66 -11.96
C LEU A 106 8.05 -9.48 -10.45
N PHE A 107 8.72 -10.42 -9.76
CA PHE A 107 8.88 -10.34 -8.31
C PHE A 107 10.28 -9.92 -7.86
N GLY A 108 10.29 -8.84 -7.09
CA GLY A 108 11.33 -8.46 -6.14
C GLY A 108 11.06 -9.02 -4.74
N PHE A 109 9.79 -9.11 -4.36
CA PHE A 109 9.36 -9.54 -3.04
C PHE A 109 7.94 -10.08 -3.02
N VAL A 110 7.67 -11.01 -2.10
CA VAL A 110 6.34 -11.48 -1.72
C VAL A 110 6.31 -11.71 -0.21
N TYR A 111 5.41 -11.01 0.47
CA TYR A 111 5.17 -11.07 1.90
C TYR A 111 3.70 -11.39 2.16
N TRP A 112 3.42 -12.16 3.22
CA TRP A 112 2.05 -12.42 3.66
C TRP A 112 1.89 -12.29 5.17
N TRP A 113 0.82 -11.62 5.57
CA TRP A 113 0.41 -11.46 6.96
C TRP A 113 -0.49 -12.61 7.38
N GLN A 114 -0.09 -13.31 8.44
CA GLN A 114 -0.91 -14.35 9.04
C GLN A 114 -0.59 -14.50 10.52
N ALA A 115 -1.64 -14.66 11.33
CA ALA A 115 -1.52 -14.94 12.77
C ALA A 115 -0.65 -13.93 13.54
N GLY A 116 -0.77 -12.64 13.20
CA GLY A 116 -0.10 -11.57 13.93
C GLY A 116 1.34 -11.27 13.49
N ALA A 117 1.81 -11.86 12.40
CA ALA A 117 3.14 -11.60 11.86
C ALA A 117 3.15 -11.62 10.33
N TRP A 118 4.10 -10.88 9.76
CA TRP A 118 4.48 -11.06 8.36
C TRP A 118 5.35 -12.30 8.21
N HIS A 119 5.27 -12.89 7.03
CA HIS A 119 6.06 -14.03 6.61
C HIS A 119 6.53 -13.77 5.18
N ARG A 120 7.67 -14.36 4.84
CA ARG A 120 8.14 -14.49 3.47
C ARG A 120 8.94 -15.78 3.37
N ILE A 121 9.27 -16.18 2.15
CA ILE A 121 10.23 -17.25 1.96
C ILE A 121 11.60 -16.88 2.58
N PRO A 122 12.38 -17.87 3.05
CA PRO A 122 13.78 -17.65 3.37
C PRO A 122 14.52 -17.18 2.11
N TYR A 123 15.27 -16.09 2.22
CA TYR A 123 16.11 -15.63 1.12
C TYR A 123 17.48 -16.30 1.20
N PRO A 124 18.14 -16.55 0.06
CA PRO A 124 19.55 -16.96 0.05
C PRO A 124 20.41 -15.93 0.78
N GLU A 125 21.44 -16.39 1.50
CA GLU A 125 22.38 -15.51 2.22
C GLU A 125 23.11 -14.52 1.29
N SER A 126 23.25 -14.88 0.02
CA SER A 126 23.89 -14.08 -1.02
C SER A 126 22.96 -13.02 -1.64
N LEU A 127 21.69 -12.94 -1.24
CA LEU A 127 20.79 -11.90 -1.73
C LEU A 127 21.17 -10.55 -1.11
N ASP A 128 21.59 -9.61 -1.95
CA ASP A 128 21.99 -8.28 -1.48
C ASP A 128 20.78 -7.40 -1.10
N ASP A 129 19.75 -7.38 -1.94
CA ASP A 129 18.59 -6.51 -1.79
C ASP A 129 17.36 -7.09 -2.50
N ASP A 130 16.20 -7.02 -1.84
CA ASP A 130 14.91 -7.42 -2.42
C ASP A 130 14.19 -6.23 -3.10
N GLY A 131 14.67 -5.00 -2.90
CA GLY A 131 14.11 -3.78 -3.50
C GLY A 131 12.90 -3.22 -2.75
N LEU A 132 12.43 -3.87 -1.67
CA LEU A 132 11.23 -3.42 -0.95
C LEU A 132 11.42 -2.06 -0.29
N SER A 133 12.61 -1.79 0.25
CA SER A 133 12.93 -0.47 0.83
C SER A 133 12.89 0.68 -0.19
N GLY A 134 13.10 0.40 -1.48
CA GLY A 134 13.02 1.39 -2.55
C GLY A 134 11.59 1.59 -3.06
N ALA A 135 10.86 0.49 -3.25
CA ALA A 135 9.49 0.52 -3.76
C ALA A 135 8.42 0.92 -2.72
N ALA A 136 8.62 0.58 -1.44
CA ALA A 136 7.57 0.64 -0.43
C ALA A 136 8.09 0.77 1.01
N GLY A 137 9.00 1.71 1.26
CA GLY A 137 9.53 1.96 2.61
C GLY A 137 8.45 2.34 3.64
N TRP A 138 7.36 2.98 3.18
CA TRP A 138 6.15 3.31 3.94
C TRP A 138 5.49 2.13 4.69
N LEU A 139 5.78 0.88 4.30
CA LEU A 139 5.26 -0.30 4.98
C LEU A 139 5.69 -0.40 6.45
N GLY A 140 6.92 0.04 6.74
CA GLY A 140 7.51 0.00 8.09
C GLY A 140 7.65 1.36 8.75
N SER A 141 7.41 2.45 8.01
CA SER A 141 7.73 3.81 8.43
C SER A 141 6.51 4.73 8.35
N GLU A 142 6.05 5.21 9.50
CA GLU A 142 4.97 6.20 9.57
C GLU A 142 5.38 7.54 8.93
N ALA A 143 6.66 7.92 9.05
CA ALA A 143 7.18 9.14 8.45
C ALA A 143 7.19 9.06 6.92
N GLU A 144 7.72 7.97 6.34
CA GLU A 144 7.75 7.80 4.87
C GLU A 144 6.33 7.70 4.30
N PHE A 145 5.43 7.00 5.01
CA PHE A 145 4.01 6.99 4.64
C PHE A 145 3.39 8.40 4.61
N ALA A 146 3.64 9.21 5.64
CA ALA A 146 3.09 10.56 5.73
C ALA A 146 3.67 11.48 4.64
N ASP A 147 4.97 11.38 4.37
CA ASP A 147 5.66 12.16 3.35
C ASP A 147 5.13 11.81 1.94
N GLU A 148 5.03 10.52 1.60
CA GLU A 148 4.49 10.07 0.30
C GLU A 148 3.02 10.49 0.13
N ALA A 149 2.19 10.35 1.17
CA ALA A 149 0.78 10.74 1.11
C ALA A 149 0.63 12.27 0.97
N ALA A 150 1.51 13.05 1.60
CA ALA A 150 1.52 14.50 1.49
C ALA A 150 1.96 14.96 0.10
N GLU A 151 2.96 14.29 -0.50
CA GLU A 151 3.35 14.52 -1.89
C GLU A 151 2.20 14.22 -2.85
N LEU A 152 1.56 13.05 -2.68
CA LEU A 152 0.41 12.65 -3.47
C LEU A 152 -0.74 13.66 -3.40
N ALA A 153 -1.05 14.17 -2.21
CA ALA A 153 -2.10 15.17 -2.00
C ALA A 153 -1.67 16.61 -2.34
N ALA A 154 -0.43 16.80 -2.83
CA ALA A 154 0.21 18.08 -3.11
C ALA A 154 0.12 19.06 -1.92
N VAL A 155 0.37 18.55 -0.72
CA VAL A 155 0.27 19.30 0.54
C VAL A 155 1.43 20.29 0.64
N ARG A 156 1.11 21.54 0.96
CA ARG A 156 2.13 22.57 1.18
C ARG A 156 2.79 22.38 2.55
N PRO A 157 4.06 22.80 2.72
CA PRO A 157 4.75 22.69 4.01
C PRO A 157 4.01 23.32 5.19
N ALA A 158 3.23 24.39 4.96
CA ALA A 158 2.44 25.05 6.00
C ALA A 158 1.25 24.21 6.50
N ASP A 159 0.74 23.29 5.67
CA ASP A 159 -0.42 22.45 5.94
C ASP A 159 -0.02 21.01 6.37
N ALA A 160 1.28 20.65 6.21
CA ALA A 160 1.81 19.30 6.41
C ALA A 160 1.52 18.70 7.80
N ALA A 161 1.63 19.49 8.87
CA ALA A 161 1.35 19.00 10.23
C ALA A 161 -0.14 18.64 10.41
N ALA A 162 -1.05 19.50 9.93
CA ALA A 162 -2.49 19.27 10.00
C ALA A 162 -2.89 18.06 9.14
N PHE A 163 -2.29 17.92 7.95
CA PHE A 163 -2.47 16.76 7.09
C PHE A 163 -2.00 15.47 7.75
N THR A 164 -0.79 15.46 8.32
CA THR A 164 -0.24 14.28 9.03
C THR A 164 -1.17 13.83 10.15
N ASP A 165 -1.69 14.77 10.95
CA ASP A 165 -2.63 14.46 12.03
C ASP A 165 -3.96 13.89 11.49
N ALA A 166 -4.46 14.42 10.38
CA ALA A 166 -5.68 13.94 9.73
C ALA A 166 -5.49 12.56 9.10
N LEU A 167 -4.35 12.32 8.48
CA LEU A 167 -3.95 11.04 7.90
C LEU A 167 -3.84 9.97 8.99
N ALA A 168 -3.20 10.28 10.12
CA ALA A 168 -3.13 9.36 11.25
C ALA A 168 -4.52 9.05 11.85
N ARG A 169 -5.45 10.03 11.87
CA ARG A 169 -6.86 9.78 12.24
C ARG A 169 -7.54 8.86 11.24
N PHE A 170 -7.38 9.12 9.95
CA PHE A 170 -7.94 8.29 8.88
C PHE A 170 -7.48 6.84 9.01
N VAL A 171 -6.17 6.59 9.18
CA VAL A 171 -5.61 5.23 9.34
C VAL A 171 -6.26 4.51 10.52
N ARG A 172 -6.39 5.15 11.69
CA ARG A 172 -7.07 4.55 12.85
C ARG A 172 -8.53 4.19 12.57
N HIS A 173 -9.25 5.07 11.87
CA HIS A 173 -10.63 4.79 11.48
C HIS A 173 -10.72 3.65 10.47
N ALA A 174 -9.78 3.56 9.53
CA ALA A 174 -9.71 2.49 8.53
C ALA A 174 -9.38 1.13 9.16
N GLU A 175 -8.42 1.08 10.09
CA GLU A 175 -8.13 -0.11 10.90
C GLU A 175 -9.38 -0.60 11.65
N ALA A 176 -10.16 0.32 12.22
CA ALA A 176 -11.39 0.02 12.94
C ALA A 176 -12.63 -0.22 12.04
N ARG A 177 -12.49 -0.07 10.71
CA ARG A 177 -13.62 -0.09 9.74
C ARG A 177 -14.74 0.91 10.10
N THR A 178 -14.34 2.13 10.41
CA THR A 178 -15.22 3.22 10.82
C THR A 178 -15.05 4.48 9.98
N VAL A 179 -14.43 4.38 8.80
CA VAL A 179 -14.35 5.52 7.89
C VAL A 179 -15.77 5.89 7.44
N ASP A 180 -16.07 7.17 7.52
CA ASP A 180 -17.30 7.77 7.01
C ASP A 180 -16.99 9.05 6.22
N ALA A 181 -18.03 9.69 5.70
CA ALA A 181 -17.89 10.91 4.90
C ALA A 181 -17.16 12.05 5.64
N ALA A 182 -17.32 12.16 6.95
CA ALA A 182 -16.66 13.20 7.74
C ALA A 182 -15.16 12.92 7.85
N VAL A 183 -14.78 11.67 8.13
CA VAL A 183 -13.36 11.28 8.19
C VAL A 183 -12.64 11.52 6.86
N VAL A 184 -13.28 11.20 5.73
CA VAL A 184 -12.69 11.47 4.40
C VAL A 184 -12.62 12.97 4.13
N ALA A 185 -13.70 13.71 4.39
CA ALA A 185 -13.72 15.16 4.18
C ALA A 185 -12.65 15.88 5.03
N ASP A 186 -12.46 15.47 6.28
CA ASP A 186 -11.43 16.01 7.16
C ASP A 186 -10.01 15.78 6.61
N LEU A 187 -9.73 14.58 6.07
CA LEU A 187 -8.45 14.29 5.43
C LEU A 187 -8.21 15.18 4.20
N LEU A 188 -9.19 15.26 3.30
CA LEU A 188 -9.06 16.06 2.08
C LEU A 188 -8.95 17.56 2.39
N ALA A 189 -9.68 18.06 3.39
CA ALA A 189 -9.59 19.45 3.83
C ALA A 189 -8.23 19.78 4.46
N ALA A 190 -7.63 18.82 5.17
CA ALA A 190 -6.31 18.99 5.79
C ALA A 190 -5.17 19.09 4.77
N ALA A 191 -5.39 18.68 3.51
CA ALA A 191 -4.44 18.91 2.42
C ALA A 191 -4.32 20.40 2.03
N GLY A 192 -5.07 21.29 2.69
CA GLY A 192 -5.00 22.73 2.51
C GLY A 192 -6.00 23.26 1.48
N PRO A 193 -6.05 24.59 1.27
CA PRO A 193 -6.92 25.22 0.29
C PRO A 193 -6.50 24.91 -1.15
N GLU A 194 -7.42 25.01 -2.09
CA GLU A 194 -7.10 25.04 -3.53
C GLU A 194 -6.10 26.15 -3.82
N HIS A 195 -5.20 25.91 -4.78
CA HIS A 195 -4.25 26.89 -5.29
C HIS A 195 -4.09 26.69 -6.79
N GLU A 196 -3.50 27.68 -7.48
CA GLU A 196 -3.49 27.75 -8.95
C GLU A 196 -3.03 26.45 -9.65
N ASP A 197 -2.09 25.73 -9.02
CA ASP A 197 -1.54 24.48 -9.55
C ASP A 197 -2.24 23.19 -9.09
N ARG A 198 -3.30 23.27 -8.25
CA ARG A 198 -3.97 22.10 -7.68
C ARG A 198 -5.49 22.16 -7.86
N ARG A 199 -6.03 21.14 -8.51
CA ARG A 199 -7.48 20.96 -8.66
C ARG A 199 -8.14 20.66 -7.30
N PRO A 200 -9.44 20.98 -7.14
CA PRO A 200 -10.23 20.54 -6.00
C PRO A 200 -10.16 19.02 -5.81
N LEU A 201 -9.89 18.57 -4.59
CA LEU A 201 -10.00 17.15 -4.24
C LEU A 201 -11.48 16.75 -4.14
N LEU A 202 -11.82 15.63 -4.78
CA LEU A 202 -13.19 15.16 -4.95
C LEU A 202 -13.54 14.15 -3.85
N LEU A 203 -14.48 14.53 -2.98
CA LEU A 203 -14.95 13.69 -1.88
C LEU A 203 -15.62 12.39 -2.35
N LYS A 204 -16.44 12.46 -3.41
CA LYS A 204 -17.24 11.30 -3.85
C LYS A 204 -16.36 10.14 -4.35
N PRO A 205 -15.42 10.33 -5.30
CA PRO A 205 -14.49 9.27 -5.69
C PRO A 205 -13.69 8.69 -4.52
N ALA A 206 -13.26 9.53 -3.58
CA ALA A 206 -12.56 9.08 -2.38
C ALA A 206 -13.42 8.17 -1.49
N LEU A 207 -14.71 8.52 -1.31
CA LEU A 207 -15.65 7.68 -0.57
C LEU A 207 -15.94 6.35 -1.27
N ASP A 208 -16.07 6.37 -2.60
CA ASP A 208 -16.29 5.14 -3.38
C ASP A 208 -15.11 4.15 -3.18
N VAL A 209 -13.87 4.64 -3.08
CA VAL A 209 -12.70 3.82 -2.73
C VAL A 209 -12.80 3.26 -1.31
N ALA A 210 -13.13 4.09 -0.33
CA ALA A 210 -13.26 3.65 1.07
C ALA A 210 -14.31 2.54 1.25
N GLU A 211 -15.45 2.68 0.56
CA GLU A 211 -16.53 1.68 0.56
C GLU A 211 -16.08 0.36 -0.08
N ARG A 212 -15.51 0.42 -1.29
CA ARG A 212 -15.01 -0.75 -2.02
C ARG A 212 -13.88 -1.47 -1.27
N ALA A 213 -13.05 -0.72 -0.54
CA ALA A 213 -11.98 -1.27 0.29
C ALA A 213 -12.46 -1.91 1.60
N GLY A 214 -13.76 -1.80 1.93
CA GLY A 214 -14.35 -2.38 3.14
C GLY A 214 -13.83 -1.76 4.44
N ILE A 215 -13.41 -0.49 4.40
CA ILE A 215 -12.93 0.26 5.58
C ILE A 215 -14.01 1.18 6.17
N THR A 216 -15.20 1.21 5.57
CA THR A 216 -16.38 1.88 6.11
C THR A 216 -17.15 0.98 7.09
N ARG A 217 -18.03 1.56 7.90
CA ARG A 217 -18.91 0.75 8.75
C ARG A 217 -19.82 -0.12 7.87
N PRO A 218 -19.95 -1.42 8.15
CA PRO A 218 -20.92 -2.25 7.46
C PRO A 218 -22.33 -1.72 7.73
N ALA A 219 -23.11 -1.53 6.68
CA ALA A 219 -24.51 -1.15 6.79
C ALA A 219 -25.29 -2.29 7.48
N GLY A 220 -25.57 -2.17 8.79
CA GLY A 220 -26.46 -3.12 9.47
C GLY A 220 -26.18 -3.52 10.93
N LEU A 221 -25.47 -2.71 11.73
CA LEU A 221 -25.46 -2.88 13.20
C LEU A 221 -25.71 -1.53 13.86
N GLY A 222 -26.99 -1.17 13.94
CA GLY A 222 -27.53 -0.06 14.72
C GLY A 222 -28.72 -0.53 15.55
#